data_AF-A0A3M1KL63-F1
#
_entry.id   AF-A0A3M1KL63-F1
#
_cell.length_a   1.000
_cell.length_b   1.000
_cell.length_c   1.000
_cell.angle_alpha   90.00
_cell.angle_beta   90.00
_cell.angle_gamma   90.00
#
_symmetry.space_group_name_H-M   'P 1'
#
loop_
_entity.id
_entity.type
_entity.pdbx_description
1 polymer ?
#
loop_
_entity_poly.entity_id
_entity_poly.type
_entity_poly.pdbx_seq_one_letter_code
_entity_poly.pdbx_strand_id
1 'polypeptide(L)'
;MLALGGPAGDEAADSRREGLMAALDKVGSARLLQYVTADWNQAVAYRKTEGLLHRYPRVHAIWAANDPMALGAVQAANEAGLTAGRRMLIAGIDWNPPALEAVRNGSLLATLGGHFVEGGFALVVLYDFFRGKDFAEVSGTTLSTHMGLLHAGNIDQYIRQFSDQDWSRIRFSEFSRVLNPDQPAYDFSLNRLLEAM
;
A
#
# COMPACT_ATOMS: atom_id res chain seq x y z
N MET A 1 -10.28 4.85 -16.27
CA MET A 1 -9.12 4.16 -15.68
C MET A 1 -9.25 2.66 -15.84
N LEU A 2 -8.14 1.93 -15.70
CA LEU A 2 -8.10 0.48 -15.56
C LEU A 2 -7.79 0.11 -14.11
N ALA A 3 -8.12 -1.12 -13.71
CA ALA A 3 -7.77 -1.65 -12.41
C ALA A 3 -7.21 -3.08 -12.52
N LEU A 4 -6.11 -3.33 -11.79
CA LEU A 4 -5.48 -4.63 -11.64
C LEU A 4 -5.70 -5.15 -10.21
N GLY A 5 -6.40 -6.26 -10.09
CA GLY A 5 -6.82 -6.86 -8.82
C GLY A 5 -6.00 -8.09 -8.41
N GLY A 6 -6.07 -8.41 -7.11
CA GLY A 6 -5.62 -9.70 -6.60
C GLY A 6 -6.58 -10.85 -6.91
N PRO A 7 -6.29 -12.06 -6.39
CA PRO A 7 -7.14 -13.24 -6.50
C PRO A 7 -8.54 -13.00 -5.93
N ALA A 8 -9.56 -13.60 -6.53
CA ALA A 8 -10.92 -13.52 -6.00
C ALA A 8 -11.05 -14.36 -4.71
N GLY A 9 -11.76 -13.82 -3.71
CA GLY A 9 -11.92 -14.47 -2.40
C GLY A 9 -10.76 -14.24 -1.45
N ASP A 10 -9.73 -13.50 -1.86
CA ASP A 10 -8.72 -12.95 -0.96
C ASP A 10 -9.27 -11.67 -0.30
N GLU A 11 -9.30 -11.64 1.03
CA GLU A 11 -9.92 -10.54 1.80
C GLU A 11 -9.29 -9.18 1.50
N ALA A 12 -7.96 -9.14 1.34
CA ALA A 12 -7.26 -7.90 1.00
C ALA A 12 -7.60 -7.45 -0.43
N ALA A 13 -7.66 -8.37 -1.39
CA ALA A 13 -8.08 -8.07 -2.77
C ALA A 13 -9.51 -7.52 -2.82
N ASP A 14 -10.44 -8.18 -2.13
CA ASP A 14 -11.85 -7.80 -2.12
C ASP A 14 -12.05 -6.45 -1.42
N SER A 15 -11.44 -6.24 -0.26
CA SER A 15 -11.51 -4.97 0.47
C SER A 15 -10.90 -3.80 -0.32
N ARG A 16 -9.74 -4.02 -0.97
CA ARG A 16 -9.10 -3.00 -1.83
C ARG A 16 -9.98 -2.67 -3.04
N ARG A 17 -10.67 -3.67 -3.62
CA ARG A 17 -11.62 -3.47 -4.73
C ARG A 17 -12.84 -2.67 -4.28
N GLU A 18 -13.42 -2.99 -3.13
CA GLU A 18 -14.56 -2.26 -2.57
C GLU A 18 -14.21 -0.78 -2.33
N GLY A 19 -13.03 -0.51 -1.76
CA GLY A 19 -12.51 0.85 -1.59
C GLY A 19 -12.35 1.61 -2.91
N LEU A 20 -11.85 0.95 -3.96
CA LEU A 20 -11.77 1.53 -5.30
C LEU A 20 -13.15 1.90 -5.84
N MET A 21 -14.13 1.00 -5.74
CA MET A 21 -15.49 1.23 -6.25
C MET A 21 -16.16 2.39 -5.51
N ALA A 22 -16.07 2.42 -4.18
CA ALA A 22 -16.60 3.52 -3.37
C ALA A 22 -15.96 4.88 -3.73
N ALA A 23 -14.66 4.91 -4.01
CA ALA A 23 -13.97 6.13 -4.44
C ALA A 23 -14.44 6.61 -5.82
N LEU A 24 -14.66 5.68 -6.76
CA LEU A 24 -15.18 6.00 -8.10
C LEU A 24 -16.59 6.59 -8.05
N ASP A 25 -17.47 5.99 -7.25
CA ASP A 25 -18.85 6.47 -7.07
C ASP A 25 -18.87 7.89 -6.49
N LYS A 26 -17.95 8.19 -5.56
CA LYS A 26 -17.82 9.52 -4.95
C LYS A 26 -17.26 10.57 -5.90
N VAL A 27 -16.26 10.23 -6.72
CA VAL A 27 -15.60 11.20 -7.62
C VAL A 27 -16.47 11.53 -8.83
N GLY A 28 -17.22 10.55 -9.37
CA GLY A 28 -18.17 10.70 -10.49
C GLY A 28 -17.55 11.04 -11.86
N SER A 29 -16.39 11.71 -11.89
CA SER A 29 -15.68 12.11 -13.12
C SER A 29 -14.73 11.03 -13.66
N ALA A 30 -14.38 10.04 -12.83
CA ALA A 30 -13.57 8.89 -13.23
C ALA A 30 -14.48 7.68 -13.49
N ARG A 31 -14.25 6.96 -14.59
CA ARG A 31 -14.95 5.72 -14.92
C ARG A 31 -13.99 4.55 -14.99
N LEU A 32 -14.32 3.45 -14.32
CA LEU A 32 -13.63 2.17 -14.49
C LEU A 32 -14.02 1.57 -15.85
N LEU A 33 -13.04 1.40 -16.73
CA LEU A 33 -13.25 0.78 -18.04
C LEU A 33 -13.24 -0.74 -17.93
N GLN A 34 -12.30 -1.28 -17.16
CA GLN A 34 -12.18 -2.71 -16.92
C GLN A 34 -11.37 -2.97 -15.65
N TYR A 35 -11.83 -3.95 -14.87
CA TYR A 35 -11.09 -4.57 -13.77
C TYR A 35 -10.60 -5.94 -14.24
N VAL A 36 -9.34 -6.28 -14.01
CA VAL A 36 -8.81 -7.61 -14.29
C VAL A 36 -8.02 -8.11 -13.09
N THR A 37 -8.21 -9.38 -12.75
CA THR A 37 -7.39 -10.06 -11.76
C THR A 37 -6.04 -10.43 -12.36
N ALA A 38 -4.96 -10.10 -11.66
CA ALA A 38 -3.58 -10.43 -11.98
C ALA A 38 -2.85 -11.15 -10.83
N ASP A 39 -3.59 -11.62 -9.82
CA ASP A 39 -3.13 -12.59 -8.81
C ASP A 39 -1.83 -12.19 -8.10
N TRP A 40 -1.71 -10.90 -7.74
CA TRP A 40 -0.53 -10.33 -7.10
C TRP A 40 0.77 -10.44 -7.93
N ASN A 41 0.67 -10.84 -9.21
CA ASN A 41 1.79 -11.24 -10.03
C ASN A 41 2.15 -10.18 -11.08
N GLN A 42 3.40 -9.72 -11.03
CA GLN A 42 3.93 -8.70 -11.94
C GLN A 42 3.86 -9.09 -13.43
N ALA A 43 4.25 -10.31 -13.78
CA ALA A 43 4.26 -10.76 -15.17
C ALA A 43 2.86 -10.93 -15.75
N VAL A 44 1.89 -11.37 -14.93
CA VAL A 44 0.48 -11.44 -15.32
C VAL A 44 -0.09 -10.05 -15.51
N ALA A 45 0.21 -9.12 -14.59
CA ALA A 45 -0.20 -7.71 -14.69
C ALA A 45 0.36 -7.03 -15.94
N TYR A 46 1.65 -7.26 -16.26
CA TYR A 46 2.27 -6.79 -17.49
C TYR A 46 1.49 -7.23 -18.74
N ARG A 47 1.31 -8.56 -18.93
CA ARG A 47 0.60 -9.11 -20.11
C ARG A 47 -0.83 -8.61 -20.24
N LYS A 48 -1.54 -8.51 -19.10
CA LYS A 48 -2.92 -7.97 -19.10
C LYS A 48 -2.93 -6.50 -19.46
N THR A 49 -1.97 -5.73 -18.96
CA THR A 49 -1.86 -4.29 -19.26
C THR A 49 -1.59 -4.07 -20.75
N GLU A 50 -0.70 -4.82 -21.39
CA GLU A 50 -0.48 -4.73 -22.84
C GLU A 50 -1.78 -4.85 -23.64
N GLY A 51 -2.56 -5.90 -23.37
CA GLY A 51 -3.85 -6.11 -24.03
C GLY A 51 -4.87 -5.01 -23.74
N LEU A 52 -4.91 -4.52 -22.49
CA LEU A 52 -5.82 -3.44 -22.09
C LEU A 52 -5.45 -2.10 -22.73
N LEU A 53 -4.17 -1.78 -22.87
CA LEU A 53 -3.71 -0.55 -23.52
C LEU A 53 -4.05 -0.55 -25.01
N HIS A 54 -3.95 -1.71 -25.67
CA HIS A 54 -4.42 -1.86 -27.05
C HIS A 54 -5.94 -1.67 -27.16
N ARG A 55 -6.71 -2.25 -26.23
CA ARG A 55 -8.18 -2.15 -26.23
C ARG A 55 -8.70 -0.76 -25.86
N TYR A 56 -7.99 -0.03 -24.98
CA TYR A 56 -8.41 1.27 -24.45
C TYR A 56 -7.33 2.33 -24.68
N PRO A 57 -7.07 2.75 -25.94
CA PRO A 57 -5.93 3.62 -26.27
C PRO A 57 -6.02 5.05 -25.69
N ARG A 58 -7.19 5.44 -25.17
CA ARG A 58 -7.42 6.75 -24.52
C ARG A 58 -7.31 6.70 -23.00
N VAL A 59 -7.00 5.55 -22.41
CA VAL A 59 -6.86 5.46 -20.96
C VAL A 59 -5.54 6.11 -20.51
N HIS A 60 -5.58 6.78 -19.37
CA HIS A 60 -4.45 7.55 -18.83
C HIS A 60 -4.24 7.29 -17.33
N ALA A 61 -4.92 6.29 -16.77
CA ALA A 61 -4.79 5.92 -15.36
C ALA A 61 -5.00 4.41 -15.14
N ILE A 62 -4.11 3.80 -14.35
CA ILE A 62 -4.17 2.41 -13.89
C ILE A 62 -4.01 2.40 -12.37
N TRP A 63 -4.96 1.77 -11.68
CA TRP A 63 -4.80 1.43 -10.27
C TRP A 63 -4.43 -0.04 -10.16
N ALA A 64 -3.46 -0.38 -9.32
CA ALA A 64 -3.10 -1.76 -9.03
C ALA A 64 -3.24 -2.02 -7.54
N ALA A 65 -3.84 -3.17 -7.22
CA ALA A 65 -4.06 -3.56 -5.84
C ALA A 65 -2.76 -3.93 -5.10
N ASN A 66 -1.62 -4.03 -5.78
CA ASN A 66 -0.30 -4.11 -5.15
C ASN A 66 0.83 -3.56 -6.06
N ASP A 67 2.02 -3.42 -5.49
CA ASP A 67 3.20 -2.84 -6.12
C ASP A 67 3.79 -3.72 -7.25
N PRO A 68 3.96 -5.05 -7.09
CA PRO A 68 4.37 -5.92 -8.20
C PRO A 68 3.48 -5.76 -9.44
N MET A 69 2.15 -5.72 -9.27
CA MET A 69 1.25 -5.51 -10.40
C MET A 69 1.35 -4.09 -10.97
N ALA A 70 1.54 -3.08 -10.12
CA ALA A 70 1.78 -1.70 -10.56
C ALA A 70 3.04 -1.60 -11.43
N LEU A 71 4.14 -2.25 -11.01
CA LEU A 71 5.40 -2.28 -11.74
C LEU A 71 5.28 -3.00 -13.09
N GLY A 72 4.50 -4.08 -13.14
CA GLY A 72 4.17 -4.74 -14.42
C GLY A 72 3.41 -3.81 -15.37
N ALA A 73 2.48 -3.01 -14.84
CA ALA A 73 1.76 -2.01 -15.62
C ALA A 73 2.66 -0.85 -16.08
N VAL A 74 3.60 -0.39 -15.23
CA VAL A 74 4.62 0.61 -15.58
C VAL A 74 5.45 0.13 -16.75
N GLN A 75 5.92 -1.12 -16.71
CA GLN A 75 6.68 -1.72 -17.81
C GLN A 75 5.88 -1.70 -19.11
N ALA A 76 4.65 -2.24 -19.12
CA ALA A 76 3.81 -2.28 -20.31
C ALA A 76 3.48 -0.88 -20.86
N ALA A 77 3.23 0.10 -19.99
CA ALA A 77 2.95 1.48 -20.41
C ALA A 77 4.16 2.12 -21.09
N ASN A 78 5.36 1.96 -20.53
CA ASN A 78 6.60 2.50 -21.10
C ASN A 78 6.90 1.87 -22.47
N GLU A 79 6.75 0.55 -22.62
CA GLU A 79 6.93 -0.17 -23.88
C GLU A 79 5.90 0.26 -24.95
N ALA A 80 4.68 0.62 -24.53
CA ALA A 80 3.65 1.20 -25.40
C ALA A 80 3.89 2.69 -25.75
N GLY A 81 5.02 3.28 -25.34
CA GLY A 81 5.34 4.70 -25.55
C GLY A 81 4.49 5.66 -24.71
N LEU A 82 3.75 5.15 -23.72
CA LEU A 82 2.99 5.91 -22.75
C LEU A 82 3.84 6.09 -21.49
N THR A 83 4.74 7.09 -21.52
CA THR A 83 5.65 7.38 -20.40
C THR A 83 4.90 7.37 -19.07
N ALA A 84 5.19 6.37 -18.24
CA ALA A 84 4.56 6.21 -16.94
C ALA A 84 4.88 7.42 -16.04
N GLY A 85 3.91 7.84 -15.23
CA GLY A 85 3.95 9.06 -14.41
C GLY A 85 3.76 10.38 -15.14
N ARG A 86 3.82 10.40 -16.48
CA ARG A 86 3.55 11.59 -17.30
C ARG A 86 2.30 11.46 -18.17
N ARG A 87 2.24 10.40 -18.98
CA ARG A 87 1.12 10.11 -19.90
C ARG A 87 0.19 9.02 -19.36
N MET A 88 0.69 8.20 -18.45
CA MET A 88 -0.08 7.17 -17.76
C MET A 88 0.16 7.30 -16.25
N LEU A 89 -0.89 7.60 -15.48
CA LEU A 89 -0.81 7.65 -14.02
C LEU A 89 -1.00 6.23 -13.47
N ILE A 90 -0.03 5.74 -12.70
CA ILE A 90 -0.08 4.37 -12.15
C ILE A 90 0.16 4.46 -10.65
N ALA A 91 -0.68 3.80 -9.85
CA ALA A 91 -0.52 3.72 -8.40
C ALA A 91 -0.60 2.28 -7.90
N GLY A 92 0.18 1.97 -6.87
CA GLY A 92 0.29 0.66 -6.24
C GLY A 92 0.04 0.68 -4.73
N ILE A 93 0.27 -0.47 -4.10
CA ILE A 93 0.16 -0.69 -2.66
C ILE A 93 1.28 -1.67 -2.28
N ASP A 94 2.07 -1.42 -1.25
CA ASP A 94 2.86 -2.37 -0.40
C ASP A 94 4.11 -1.68 0.17
N TRP A 95 4.65 -0.68 -0.53
CA TRP A 95 5.97 -0.07 -0.30
C TRP A 95 7.14 -1.01 -0.60
N ASN A 96 7.02 -1.80 -1.66
CA ASN A 96 8.14 -2.63 -2.10
C ASN A 96 9.30 -1.73 -2.58
N PRO A 97 10.58 -2.05 -2.27
CA PRO A 97 11.71 -1.18 -2.62
C PRO A 97 11.76 -0.76 -4.10
N PRO A 98 11.49 -1.64 -5.09
CA PRO A 98 11.43 -1.22 -6.49
C PRO A 98 10.29 -0.21 -6.79
N ALA A 99 9.17 -0.28 -6.06
CA ALA A 99 8.08 0.68 -6.20
C ALA A 99 8.40 2.01 -5.52
N LEU A 100 9.11 2.01 -4.39
CA LEU A 100 9.61 3.24 -3.77
C LEU A 100 10.56 4.00 -4.71
N GLU A 101 11.48 3.28 -5.34
CA GLU A 101 12.37 3.86 -6.37
C GLU A 101 11.58 4.32 -7.61
N ALA A 102 10.55 3.56 -8.03
CA ALA A 102 9.67 3.97 -9.12
C ALA A 102 8.88 5.25 -8.79
N VAL A 103 8.45 5.44 -7.54
CA VAL A 103 7.84 6.70 -7.08
C VAL A 103 8.87 7.82 -7.10
N ARG A 104 10.07 7.57 -6.58
CA ARG A 104 11.15 8.56 -6.50
C ARG A 104 11.61 9.06 -7.87
N ASN A 105 11.69 8.16 -8.85
CA ASN A 105 12.05 8.53 -10.23
C ASN A 105 10.84 9.00 -11.07
N GLY A 106 9.64 9.00 -10.49
CA GLY A 106 8.42 9.50 -11.11
C GLY A 106 7.78 8.56 -12.13
N SER A 107 8.22 7.29 -12.26
CA SER A 107 7.56 6.30 -13.13
C SER A 107 6.30 5.69 -12.51
N LEU A 108 6.19 5.71 -11.18
CA LEU A 108 4.97 5.39 -10.42
C LEU A 108 4.46 6.66 -9.74
N LEU A 109 3.16 6.94 -9.81
CA LEU A 109 2.58 8.15 -9.22
C LEU A 109 2.65 8.12 -7.69
N ALA A 110 2.26 6.99 -7.11
CA ALA A 110 2.21 6.79 -5.67
C ALA A 110 2.13 5.30 -5.30
N THR A 111 2.48 4.99 -4.06
CA THR A 111 2.20 3.69 -3.43
C THR A 111 1.68 3.88 -2.01
N LEU A 112 0.61 3.16 -1.64
CA LEU A 112 0.14 3.06 -0.26
C LEU A 112 0.85 1.90 0.46
N GLY A 113 1.03 1.96 1.78
CA GLY A 113 1.69 0.85 2.45
C GLY A 113 1.86 1.05 3.95
N GLY A 114 2.77 0.26 4.52
CA GLY A 114 3.04 0.22 5.96
C GLY A 114 2.32 -0.90 6.70
N HIS A 115 1.32 -1.54 6.10
CA HIS A 115 0.57 -2.63 6.74
C HIS A 115 1.44 -3.85 7.12
N PHE A 116 2.61 -4.04 6.48
CA PHE A 116 3.53 -5.11 6.83
C PHE A 116 4.08 -5.02 8.27
N VAL A 117 4.07 -3.84 8.92
CA VAL A 117 4.51 -3.72 10.33
C VAL A 117 3.47 -4.19 11.34
N GLU A 118 2.22 -4.43 10.91
CA GLU A 118 1.12 -4.84 11.79
C GLU A 118 1.39 -6.16 12.51
N GLY A 119 2.19 -7.06 11.91
CA GLY A 119 2.64 -8.28 12.59
C GLY A 119 3.47 -7.98 13.85
N GLY A 120 4.32 -6.96 13.82
CA GLY A 120 5.08 -6.52 14.99
C GLY A 120 4.19 -5.85 16.04
N PHE A 121 3.23 -5.02 15.61
CA PHE A 121 2.24 -4.42 16.50
C PHE A 121 1.37 -5.47 17.20
N ALA A 122 0.96 -6.52 16.48
CA ALA A 122 0.21 -7.63 17.07
C ALA A 122 1.00 -8.33 18.20
N LEU A 123 2.32 -8.49 18.04
CA LEU A 123 3.18 -9.06 19.10
C LEU A 123 3.27 -8.14 20.33
N VAL A 124 3.31 -6.82 20.14
CA VAL A 124 3.25 -5.85 21.24
C VAL A 124 1.94 -5.98 22.02
N VAL A 125 0.82 -6.03 21.30
CA VAL A 125 -0.51 -6.19 21.90
C VAL A 125 -0.61 -7.51 22.67
N LEU A 126 -0.13 -8.61 22.10
CA LEU A 126 -0.10 -9.91 22.78
C LEU A 126 0.77 -9.88 24.04
N TYR A 127 1.95 -9.25 23.96
CA TYR A 127 2.84 -9.09 25.12
C TYR A 127 2.15 -8.36 26.28
N ASP A 128 1.47 -7.25 25.96
CA ASP A 128 0.74 -6.45 26.94
C ASP A 128 -0.42 -7.24 27.56
N PHE A 129 -1.19 -7.94 26.71
CA PHE A 129 -2.30 -8.78 27.14
C PHE A 129 -1.87 -9.84 28.17
N PHE A 130 -0.79 -10.58 27.89
CA PHE A 130 -0.26 -11.60 28.82
C PHE A 130 0.32 -11.02 30.11
N ARG A 131 0.48 -9.70 30.21
CA ARG A 131 0.93 -8.99 31.42
C ARG A 131 -0.18 -8.16 32.08
N GLY A 132 -1.43 -8.44 31.72
CA GLY A 132 -2.61 -7.85 32.37
C GLY A 132 -3.01 -6.48 31.85
N LYS A 133 -2.51 -6.06 30.68
CA LYS A 133 -2.99 -4.89 29.95
C LYS A 133 -3.81 -5.36 28.75
N ASP A 134 -5.12 -5.47 28.94
CA ASP A 134 -6.01 -5.85 27.85
C ASP A 134 -6.16 -4.66 26.86
N PHE A 135 -5.99 -4.94 25.57
CA PHE A 135 -6.17 -3.94 24.51
C PHE A 135 -7.65 -3.57 24.33
N ALA A 136 -8.56 -4.46 24.70
CA ALA A 136 -10.01 -4.22 24.62
C ALA A 136 -10.45 -3.03 25.49
N GLU A 137 -9.74 -2.75 26.58
CA GLU A 137 -10.00 -1.62 27.48
C GLU A 137 -9.84 -0.25 26.80
N VAL A 138 -8.98 -0.15 25.79
CA VAL A 138 -8.60 1.12 25.16
C VAL A 138 -8.89 1.19 23.66
N SER A 139 -9.11 0.04 23.03
CA SER A 139 -9.27 -0.05 21.58
C SER A 139 -10.43 -0.95 21.15
N GLY A 140 -11.16 -1.57 22.10
CA GLY A 140 -12.16 -2.57 21.80
C GLY A 140 -11.54 -3.82 21.15
N THR A 141 -12.35 -4.60 20.43
CA THR A 141 -11.91 -5.88 19.83
C THR A 141 -11.23 -5.72 18.47
N THR A 142 -11.06 -4.50 17.98
CA THR A 142 -10.51 -4.23 16.66
C THR A 142 -9.54 -3.07 16.73
N LEU A 143 -8.30 -3.33 16.31
CA LEU A 143 -7.27 -2.31 16.13
C LEU A 143 -7.15 -2.00 14.64
N SER A 144 -7.29 -0.73 14.29
CA SER A 144 -7.13 -0.27 12.91
C SER A 144 -5.88 0.59 12.79
N THR A 145 -5.06 0.24 11.83
CA THR A 145 -3.87 0.98 11.41
C THR A 145 -4.15 1.72 10.12
N HIS A 146 -3.48 2.85 9.94
CA HIS A 146 -3.60 3.63 8.72
C HIS A 146 -2.39 3.34 7.82
N MET A 147 -2.67 2.94 6.57
CA MET A 147 -1.63 2.91 5.56
C MET A 147 -1.19 4.33 5.20
N GLY A 148 0.11 4.52 5.01
CA GLY A 148 0.67 5.79 4.55
C GLY A 148 0.67 5.87 3.02
N LEU A 149 0.45 7.07 2.48
CA LEU A 149 0.61 7.36 1.06
C LEU A 149 2.01 7.92 0.79
N LEU A 150 2.79 7.26 -0.07
CA LEU A 150 4.06 7.78 -0.55
C LEU A 150 3.94 8.22 -2.01
N HIS A 151 4.45 9.42 -2.29
CA HIS A 151 4.48 10.06 -3.60
C HIS A 151 5.75 10.90 -3.72
N ALA A 152 6.03 11.45 -4.90
CA ALA A 152 7.27 12.20 -5.18
C ALA A 152 7.55 13.37 -4.20
N GLY A 153 6.51 13.91 -3.56
CA GLY A 153 6.65 15.05 -2.63
C GLY A 153 7.10 14.66 -1.21
N ASN A 154 7.01 13.38 -0.84
CA ASN A 154 7.36 12.93 0.51
C ASN A 154 8.31 11.72 0.53
N ILE A 155 8.50 11.02 -0.58
CA ILE A 155 9.24 9.74 -0.66
C ILE A 155 10.67 9.80 -0.08
N ASP A 156 11.40 10.91 -0.26
CA ASP A 156 12.78 11.04 0.24
C ASP A 156 12.90 11.04 1.78
N GLN A 157 11.80 11.30 2.50
CA GLN A 157 11.75 11.20 3.96
C GLN A 157 11.70 9.74 4.44
N TYR A 158 11.13 8.84 3.62
CA TYR A 158 10.76 7.47 4.01
C TYR A 158 11.58 6.39 3.32
N ILE A 159 12.12 6.67 2.13
CA ILE A 159 12.81 5.67 1.32
C ILE A 159 14.04 5.11 2.05
N ARG A 160 14.78 5.92 2.81
CA ARG A 160 15.96 5.43 3.56
C ARG A 160 15.61 4.41 4.64
N GLN A 161 14.44 4.56 5.25
CA GLN A 161 13.99 3.77 6.38
C GLN A 161 13.33 2.46 5.93
N PHE A 162 12.64 2.47 4.77
CA PHE A 162 11.86 1.31 4.34
C PHE A 162 12.50 0.48 3.21
N SER A 163 13.52 0.99 2.52
CA SER A 163 14.08 0.31 1.34
C SER A 163 14.97 -0.89 1.67
N ASP A 164 15.64 -0.89 2.82
CA ASP A 164 16.49 -2.01 3.23
C ASP A 164 15.70 -3.15 3.91
N GLN A 165 14.44 -2.89 4.24
CA GLN A 165 13.54 -3.81 4.95
C GLN A 165 14.14 -4.35 6.26
N ASP A 166 15.03 -3.59 6.90
CA ASP A 166 15.63 -3.96 8.18
C ASP A 166 14.71 -3.57 9.34
N TRP A 167 13.71 -4.42 9.59
CA TRP A 167 12.72 -4.22 10.65
C TRP A 167 13.28 -4.37 12.07
N SER A 168 14.51 -4.86 12.21
CA SER A 168 15.15 -5.03 13.52
C SER A 168 15.45 -3.70 14.23
N ARG A 169 15.47 -2.60 13.47
CA ARG A 169 15.69 -1.23 13.99
C ARG A 169 14.48 -0.68 14.71
N ILE A 170 13.28 -1.20 14.43
CA ILE A 170 12.06 -0.74 15.07
C ILE A 170 12.08 -1.19 16.53
N ARG A 171 12.14 -0.23 17.45
CA ARG A 171 12.03 -0.46 18.89
C ARG A 171 10.58 -0.70 19.27
N PHE A 172 10.08 -1.91 19.02
CA PHE A 172 8.68 -2.29 19.32
C PHE A 172 8.29 -2.12 20.79
N SER A 173 9.26 -2.12 21.72
CA SER A 173 9.04 -1.81 23.13
C SER A 173 8.44 -0.42 23.37
N GLU A 174 8.70 0.53 22.48
CA GLU A 174 8.17 1.91 22.52
C GLU A 174 6.64 1.99 22.32
N PHE A 175 6.01 0.90 21.89
CA PHE A 175 4.57 0.81 21.65
C PHE A 175 3.82 0.05 22.75
N SER A 176 4.54 -0.59 23.67
CA SER A 176 3.95 -1.39 24.75
C SER A 176 3.38 -0.50 25.85
N ARG A 177 2.13 -0.74 26.24
CA ARG A 177 1.49 -0.06 27.39
C ARG A 177 1.97 -0.60 28.73
N VAL A 178 2.55 -1.79 28.77
CA VAL A 178 3.19 -2.33 29.98
C VAL A 178 4.53 -1.64 30.24
N LEU A 179 5.33 -1.45 29.19
CA LEU A 179 6.64 -0.81 29.29
C LEU A 179 6.53 0.71 29.36
N ASN A 180 5.46 1.29 28.83
CA ASN A 180 5.18 2.73 28.83
C ASN A 180 3.82 2.98 29.54
N PRO A 181 3.76 2.95 30.88
CA PRO A 181 2.50 2.95 31.63
C PRO A 181 1.69 4.25 31.50
N ASP A 182 2.35 5.35 31.12
CA ASP A 182 1.71 6.66 30.91
C ASP A 182 1.01 6.76 29.54
N GLN A 183 1.17 5.76 28.67
CA GLN A 183 0.55 5.75 27.35
C GLN A 183 -0.94 5.36 27.44
N PRO A 184 -1.86 6.28 27.09
CA PRO A 184 -3.29 6.06 27.29
C PRO A 184 -3.89 5.04 26.30
N ALA A 185 -3.33 4.93 25.09
CA ALA A 185 -3.79 4.03 24.03
C ALA A 185 -2.63 3.65 23.10
N TYR A 186 -2.79 2.60 22.29
CA TYR A 186 -1.81 2.24 21.27
C TYR A 186 -1.70 3.35 20.20
N ASP A 187 -0.48 3.79 19.91
CA ASP A 187 -0.19 4.69 18.79
C ASP A 187 0.64 3.93 17.74
N PHE A 188 -0.06 3.31 16.79
CA PHE A 188 0.55 2.61 15.66
C PHE A 188 0.64 3.48 14.41
N SER A 189 0.72 4.81 14.58
CA SER A 189 0.85 5.74 13.46
C SER A 189 2.22 5.62 12.78
N LEU A 190 2.27 5.98 11.50
CA LEU A 190 3.52 6.04 10.73
C LEU A 190 4.55 6.99 11.36
N ASN A 191 4.10 8.11 11.94
CA ASN A 191 4.99 9.05 12.61
C ASN A 191 5.65 8.40 13.83
N ARG A 192 4.86 7.70 14.64
CA ARG A 192 5.39 6.97 15.80
C ARG A 192 6.32 5.83 15.39
N LEU A 193 6.00 5.14 14.29
CA LEU A 193 6.89 4.16 13.68
C LEU A 193 8.25 4.76 13.33
N LEU A 194 8.29 5.91 12.67
CA LEU A 194 9.54 6.59 12.33
C LEU A 194 10.35 7.02 13.55
N GLU A 195 9.71 7.49 14.62
CA GLU A 195 10.38 7.84 15.88
C GLU A 195 11.01 6.62 16.57
N ALA A 196 10.41 5.44 16.39
CA ALA A 196 10.86 4.19 16.99
C ALA A 196 11.98 3.48 16.20
N MET A 197 12.36 3.99 15.02
CA MET A 197 13.45 3.44 14.18
C MET A 197 14.83 3.97 14.56
#